data_AF-A0AAA9S5X9-F1
#
_entry.id   AF-A0AAA9S5X9-F1
#
_cell.length_a   1.000
_cell.length_b   1.000
_cell.length_c   1.000
_cell.angle_alpha   90.00
_cell.angle_beta   90.00
_cell.angle_gamma   90.00
#
_symmetry.space_group_name_H-M   'P 1'
#
loop_
_entity.id
_entity.type
_entity.pdbx_description
1 polymer ?
#
loop_
_entity_poly.entity_id
_entity_poly.type
_entity_poly.pdbx_seq_one_letter_code
_entity_poly.pdbx_strand_id
1 'polypeptide(L)'
;MNWLVWALLLCSSAMAHVHRDPTLDHHWDLWKKTYGKQYKEKGACGSCWAFSAVGALEAQVKLKTGKLVSLSAQNLVDCSTAKYGNKGCNGGFMTEAFQYIIDNNGIDSEASYPYKAMDGKCQYDVKNRAATCSRYIELPFGSEEALKEAVANKGPVSVGIDASHSSFFLYKTGVYYDPSCTQNVNHGVLVVGYGNLDGKDYWLVKNSWGLHFGDQGYIRMARNSGNHCGIANYPSYPEI
;
A
#
# COMPACT_ATOMS: atom_id res chain seq x y z
N MET A 1 -36.05 22.84 -48.29
CA MET A 1 -35.43 21.53 -48.02
C MET A 1 -33.96 21.81 -47.74
N ASN A 2 -33.59 22.16 -46.50
CA ASN A 2 -33.06 21.23 -45.47
C ASN A 2 -31.66 20.72 -45.94
N TRP A 3 -30.51 20.99 -45.33
CA TRP A 3 -30.15 20.96 -43.91
C TRP A 3 -28.84 21.72 -43.62
N LEU A 4 -28.76 22.30 -42.42
CA LEU A 4 -27.53 22.70 -41.73
C LEU A 4 -26.58 21.51 -41.56
N VAL A 5 -25.31 21.66 -41.97
CA VAL A 5 -24.24 20.74 -41.57
C VAL A 5 -23.71 21.20 -40.23
N TRP A 6 -24.14 20.52 -39.17
CA TRP A 6 -23.58 20.64 -37.83
C TRP A 6 -22.18 20.03 -37.82
N ALA A 7 -21.18 20.85 -37.48
CA ALA A 7 -19.85 20.36 -37.12
C ALA A 7 -19.95 19.63 -35.78
N LEU A 8 -20.05 18.30 -35.83
CA LEU A 8 -19.89 17.44 -34.66
C LEU A 8 -18.41 17.43 -34.28
N LEU A 9 -18.08 18.23 -33.27
CA LEU A 9 -16.90 18.03 -32.42
C LEU A 9 -16.97 16.62 -31.83
N LEU A 10 -16.27 15.67 -32.44
CA LEU A 10 -15.91 14.41 -31.80
C LEU A 10 -14.88 14.74 -30.73
N CYS A 11 -15.37 15.17 -29.56
CA CYS A 11 -14.61 15.14 -28.33
C CYS A 11 -14.44 13.65 -27.99
N SER A 12 -13.37 13.05 -28.51
CA SER A 12 -12.99 11.69 -28.18
C SER A 12 -12.57 11.70 -26.71
N SER A 13 -13.53 11.50 -25.82
CA SER A 13 -13.26 11.10 -24.44
C SER A 13 -12.61 9.72 -24.53
N ALA A 14 -11.28 9.71 -24.67
CA ALA A 14 -10.50 8.56 -24.28
C ALA A 14 -10.77 8.36 -22.79
N MET A 15 -11.79 7.56 -22.48
CA MET A 15 -11.92 6.99 -21.15
C MET A 15 -10.61 6.26 -20.94
N ALA A 16 -9.76 6.81 -20.09
CA ALA A 16 -8.65 6.07 -19.51
C ALA A 16 -9.30 4.95 -18.70
N HIS A 17 -9.61 3.85 -19.37
CA HIS A 17 -9.92 2.60 -18.72
C HIS A 17 -8.70 2.34 -17.85
N VAL A 18 -8.91 2.47 -16.53
CA VAL A 18 -8.03 1.90 -15.54
C VAL A 18 -8.07 0.41 -15.84
N HIS A 19 -7.14 -0.05 -16.68
CA HIS A 19 -6.85 -1.45 -16.81
C HIS A 19 -6.37 -1.84 -15.42
N ARG A 20 -7.28 -2.43 -14.63
CA ARG A 20 -6.88 -3.31 -13.54
C ARG A 20 -5.93 -4.29 -14.19
N ASP A 21 -4.65 -4.17 -13.87
CA ASP A 21 -3.67 -5.12 -14.36
C ASP A 21 -4.06 -6.48 -13.75
N PRO A 22 -4.48 -7.46 -14.56
CA PRO A 22 -4.91 -8.76 -14.05
C PRO A 22 -3.77 -9.48 -13.30
N THR A 23 -2.51 -9.06 -13.49
CA THR A 23 -1.36 -9.62 -12.78
C THR A 23 -1.20 -9.06 -11.36
N LEU A 24 -1.69 -7.84 -11.08
CA LEU A 24 -1.89 -7.34 -9.71
C LEU A 24 -3.07 -8.06 -9.01
N ASP A 25 -4.09 -8.46 -9.78
CA ASP A 25 -5.17 -9.33 -9.29
C ASP A 25 -4.72 -10.77 -9.06
N HIS A 26 -3.69 -11.28 -9.77
CA HIS A 26 -3.14 -12.62 -9.52
C HIS A 26 -2.39 -12.72 -8.19
N HIS A 27 -1.72 -11.64 -7.77
CA HIS A 27 -1.16 -11.54 -6.41
C HIS A 27 -2.23 -11.59 -5.34
N TRP A 28 -3.32 -10.90 -5.62
CA TRP A 28 -4.52 -10.94 -4.81
C TRP A 28 -5.16 -12.32 -4.82
N ASP A 29 -5.18 -13.06 -5.93
CA ASP A 29 -5.63 -14.46 -6.00
C ASP A 29 -4.79 -15.41 -5.17
N LEU A 30 -3.46 -15.28 -5.22
CA LEU A 30 -2.55 -16.04 -4.37
C LEU A 30 -2.71 -15.68 -2.89
N TRP A 31 -2.88 -14.39 -2.56
CA TRP A 31 -3.20 -13.94 -1.20
C TRP A 31 -4.59 -14.44 -0.75
N LYS A 32 -5.62 -14.40 -1.62
CA LYS A 32 -6.97 -14.96 -1.40
C LYS A 32 -6.92 -16.47 -1.16
N LYS A 33 -6.05 -17.21 -1.85
CA LYS A 33 -5.91 -18.67 -1.72
C LYS A 33 -5.12 -19.08 -0.48
N THR A 34 -4.12 -18.28 -0.08
CA THR A 34 -3.30 -18.49 1.12
C THR A 34 -4.02 -18.03 2.41
N TYR A 35 -4.80 -16.95 2.34
CA TYR A 35 -5.46 -16.30 3.49
C TYR A 35 -7.00 -16.37 3.44
N GLY A 36 -7.55 -17.39 2.80
CA GLY A 36 -8.92 -17.88 3.08
C GLY A 36 -9.14 -18.28 4.56
N LYS A 37 -8.13 -18.13 5.42
CA LYS A 37 -8.31 -18.07 6.87
C LYS A 37 -8.68 -16.66 7.27
N GLN A 38 -9.98 -16.50 7.55
CA GLN A 38 -10.55 -15.40 8.31
C GLN A 38 -9.55 -14.83 9.31
N TYR A 39 -9.29 -13.53 9.20
CA TYR A 39 -8.65 -12.75 10.26
C TYR A 39 -9.64 -12.60 11.42
N LYS A 40 -10.03 -13.74 12.00
CA LYS A 40 -10.76 -13.82 13.25
C LYS A 40 -9.73 -13.92 14.37
N GLU A 41 -9.77 -12.91 15.23
CA GLU A 41 -9.34 -12.93 16.63
C GLU A 41 -7.83 -12.82 16.93
N LYS A 42 -7.35 -11.58 17.12
CA LYS A 42 -6.92 -10.98 18.41
C LYS A 42 -5.91 -9.83 18.17
N GLY A 43 -6.12 -8.70 18.83
CA GLY A 43 -5.10 -7.65 19.04
C GLY A 43 -5.24 -6.41 18.17
N ALA A 44 -5.54 -5.26 18.78
CA ALA A 44 -5.36 -3.96 18.17
C ALA A 44 -3.86 -3.65 18.08
N CYS A 45 -3.19 -4.21 17.06
CA CYS A 45 -1.77 -3.99 16.83
C CYS A 45 -1.56 -2.89 15.79
N GLY A 46 -0.98 -1.76 16.20
CA GLY A 46 -0.60 -0.63 15.35
C GLY A 46 0.62 -0.93 14.46
N SER A 47 0.49 -1.96 13.62
CA SER A 47 1.55 -2.48 12.75
C SER A 47 1.31 -2.22 11.26
N CYS A 48 0.45 -1.26 10.94
CA CYS A 48 0.15 -0.85 9.56
C CYS A 48 1.43 -0.46 8.78
N TRP A 49 2.42 0.13 9.46
CA TRP A 49 3.75 0.41 8.92
C TRP A 49 4.45 -0.86 8.38
N ALA A 50 4.40 -1.97 9.11
CA ALA A 50 5.00 -3.23 8.69
C ALA A 50 4.29 -3.80 7.46
N PHE A 51 2.95 -3.77 7.43
CA PHE A 51 2.16 -4.22 6.28
C PHE A 51 2.39 -3.37 5.03
N SER A 52 2.50 -2.05 5.19
CA SER A 52 2.83 -1.15 4.10
C SER A 52 4.23 -1.46 3.54
N ALA A 53 5.23 -1.66 4.40
CA ALA A 53 6.59 -1.98 3.98
C ALA A 53 6.68 -3.34 3.26
N VAL A 54 6.12 -4.41 3.84
CA VAL A 54 6.15 -5.74 3.17
C VAL A 54 5.43 -5.69 1.83
N GLY A 55 4.28 -5.00 1.73
CA GLY A 55 3.53 -4.91 0.48
C GLY A 55 4.30 -4.23 -0.65
N ALA A 56 5.09 -3.19 -0.35
CA ALA A 56 5.95 -2.55 -1.33
C ALA A 56 7.11 -3.47 -1.75
N LEU A 57 7.74 -4.18 -0.80
CA LEU A 57 8.85 -5.09 -1.09
C LEU A 57 8.40 -6.34 -1.87
N GLU A 58 7.24 -6.91 -1.53
CA GLU A 58 6.61 -8.02 -2.26
C GLU A 58 6.43 -7.69 -3.75
N ALA A 59 6.03 -6.45 -4.04
CA ALA A 59 5.88 -5.99 -5.42
C ALA A 59 7.22 -5.93 -6.16
N GLN A 60 8.28 -5.44 -5.52
CA GLN A 60 9.62 -5.44 -6.10
C GLN A 60 10.15 -6.86 -6.36
N VAL A 61 9.94 -7.79 -5.42
CA VAL A 61 10.27 -9.21 -5.58
C VAL A 61 9.60 -9.79 -6.81
N LYS A 62 8.30 -9.52 -7.00
CA LYS A 62 7.60 -9.95 -8.21
C LYS A 62 8.18 -9.32 -9.47
N LEU A 63 8.40 -8.01 -9.48
CA LEU A 63 8.87 -7.30 -10.66
C LEU A 63 10.23 -7.80 -11.13
N LYS A 64 11.15 -8.11 -10.21
CA LYS A 64 12.50 -8.61 -10.55
C LYS A 64 12.56 -10.10 -10.83
N THR A 65 11.78 -10.92 -10.12
CA THR A 65 11.92 -12.39 -10.14
C THR A 65 10.78 -13.11 -10.88
N GLY A 66 9.69 -12.42 -11.17
CA GLY A 66 8.45 -13.01 -11.69
C GLY A 66 7.66 -13.84 -10.68
N LYS A 67 8.14 -14.02 -9.44
CA LYS A 67 7.48 -14.79 -8.39
C LYS A 67 6.92 -13.88 -7.30
N LEU A 68 5.68 -14.16 -6.90
CA LEU A 68 5.13 -13.55 -5.68
C LEU A 68 5.51 -14.42 -4.49
N VAL A 69 6.03 -13.78 -3.45
CA VAL A 69 6.26 -14.42 -2.15
C VAL A 69 5.69 -13.49 -1.09
N SER A 70 4.84 -14.01 -0.21
CA SER A 70 4.34 -13.22 0.93
C SER A 70 5.42 -13.10 2.00
N LEU A 71 5.69 -11.86 2.44
CA LEU A 71 6.77 -11.53 3.38
C LEU A 71 6.22 -11.28 4.78
N SER A 72 7.02 -11.59 5.80
CA SER A 72 6.58 -11.57 7.19
C SER A 72 6.50 -10.15 7.77
N ALA A 73 5.29 -9.65 8.00
CA ALA A 73 5.09 -8.43 8.79
C ALA A 73 5.51 -8.64 10.26
N GLN A 74 5.38 -9.85 10.79
CA GLN A 74 5.78 -10.18 12.17
C GLN A 74 7.29 -10.07 12.37
N ASN A 75 8.08 -10.46 11.37
CA ASN A 75 9.52 -10.28 11.39
C ASN A 75 9.85 -8.79 11.60
N LEU A 76 9.16 -7.87 10.93
CA LEU A 76 9.37 -6.43 11.14
C LEU A 76 8.93 -6.00 12.54
N VAL A 77 7.74 -6.40 12.98
CA VAL A 77 7.21 -6.07 14.32
C VAL A 77 8.18 -6.49 15.43
N ASP A 78 8.75 -7.68 15.33
CA ASP A 78 9.58 -8.25 16.39
C ASP A 78 11.06 -7.84 16.30
N CYS A 79 11.56 -7.53 15.09
CA CYS A 79 13.00 -7.34 14.85
C CYS A 79 13.40 -5.90 14.51
N SER A 80 12.55 -5.12 13.85
CA SER A 80 12.85 -3.73 13.44
C SER A 80 12.55 -2.75 14.57
N THR A 81 12.97 -3.03 15.80
CA THR A 81 12.50 -2.32 17.01
C THR A 81 13.37 -1.10 17.38
N ALA A 82 13.85 -1.00 18.63
CA ALA A 82 14.47 0.20 19.19
C ALA A 82 15.67 0.73 18.39
N LYS A 83 16.44 -0.15 17.74
CA LYS A 83 17.58 0.24 16.89
C LYS A 83 17.14 1.09 15.68
N TYR A 84 15.94 0.86 15.17
CA TYR A 84 15.36 1.50 13.98
C TYR A 84 14.22 2.48 14.35
N GLY A 85 13.91 2.63 15.64
CA GLY A 85 12.85 3.53 16.07
C GLY A 85 11.41 3.00 15.97
N ASN A 86 11.17 1.81 15.40
CA ASN A 86 9.82 1.21 15.47
C ASN A 86 9.56 0.57 16.83
N LYS A 87 8.27 0.47 17.18
CA LYS A 87 7.78 0.04 18.48
C LYS A 87 6.78 -1.12 18.37
N GLY A 88 6.99 -1.97 17.37
CA GLY A 88 6.14 -3.13 17.09
C GLY A 88 4.68 -2.74 16.91
N CYS A 89 3.80 -3.20 17.79
CA CYS A 89 2.38 -2.89 17.81
C CYS A 89 2.05 -1.46 18.26
N ASN A 90 3.01 -0.68 18.76
CA ASN A 90 2.82 0.72 19.17
C ASN A 90 3.23 1.72 18.07
N GLY A 91 3.31 1.29 16.82
CA GLY A 91 3.65 2.12 15.67
C GLY A 91 5.09 1.98 15.19
N GLY A 92 5.34 2.57 14.04
CA GLY A 92 6.60 2.50 13.30
C GLY A 92 6.47 3.19 11.96
N PHE A 93 7.51 3.09 11.15
CA PHE A 93 7.61 3.74 9.85
C PHE A 93 8.22 2.81 8.80
N MET A 94 7.82 2.99 7.55
CA MET A 94 8.16 2.07 6.46
C MET A 94 9.64 2.15 6.08
N THR A 95 10.24 3.34 6.10
CA THR A 95 11.67 3.52 5.81
C THR A 95 12.56 2.83 6.85
N GLU A 96 12.18 2.89 8.13
CA GLU A 96 12.87 2.18 9.21
C GLU A 96 12.77 0.66 9.07
N ALA A 97 11.61 0.18 8.63
CA ALA A 97 11.45 -1.22 8.24
C ALA A 97 12.38 -1.59 7.08
N PHE A 98 12.46 -0.78 6.02
CA PHE A 98 13.36 -1.03 4.90
C PHE A 98 14.81 -1.02 5.32
N GLN A 99 15.21 -0.07 6.18
CA GLN A 99 16.57 0.01 6.71
C GLN A 99 16.93 -1.24 7.53
N TYR A 100 15.99 -1.75 8.34
CA TYR A 100 16.19 -3.04 9.00
C TYR A 100 16.44 -4.17 7.99
N ILE A 101 15.66 -4.29 6.93
CA ILE A 101 15.81 -5.38 5.94
C ILE A 101 17.16 -5.29 5.23
N ILE A 102 17.64 -4.07 4.95
CA ILE A 102 18.97 -3.81 4.37
C ILE A 102 20.05 -4.29 5.33
N ASP A 103 20.05 -3.80 6.56
CA ASP A 103 21.05 -4.14 7.58
C ASP A 103 21.05 -5.63 7.94
N ASN A 104 19.86 -6.24 8.01
CA ASN A 104 19.65 -7.65 8.35
C ASN A 104 19.99 -8.57 7.17
N ASN A 105 20.21 -8.00 5.99
CA ASN A 105 20.42 -8.73 4.74
C ASN A 105 19.31 -9.74 4.46
N GLY A 106 18.07 -9.38 4.77
CA GLY A 106 16.93 -10.26 4.54
C GLY A 106 15.69 -9.98 5.37
N ILE A 107 14.60 -10.60 4.92
CA ILE A 107 13.32 -10.74 5.63
C ILE A 107 12.76 -12.14 5.36
N ASP A 108 12.13 -12.74 6.36
CA ASP A 108 11.50 -14.06 6.25
C ASP A 108 10.19 -14.03 5.47
N SER A 109 9.77 -15.19 4.97
CA SER A 109 8.42 -15.36 4.42
C SER A 109 7.37 -15.32 5.52
N GLU A 110 6.14 -14.94 5.18
CA GLU A 110 5.00 -15.03 6.10
C GLU A 110 4.71 -16.49 6.49
N ALA A 111 5.01 -17.46 5.61
CA ALA A 111 4.81 -18.88 5.91
C ALA A 111 5.77 -19.40 7.01
N SER A 112 7.01 -18.91 7.03
CA SER A 112 8.04 -19.29 8.00
C SER A 112 7.95 -18.48 9.30
N TYR A 113 7.47 -17.25 9.23
CA TYR A 113 7.31 -16.36 10.38
C TYR A 113 5.91 -15.72 10.36
N PRO A 114 4.86 -16.45 10.79
CA PRO A 114 3.48 -15.97 10.67
C PRO A 114 3.15 -14.79 11.58
N TYR A 115 2.24 -13.94 11.12
CA TYR A 115 1.71 -12.80 11.85
C TYR A 115 0.82 -13.19 13.03
N LYS A 116 1.07 -12.55 14.17
CA LYS A 116 0.45 -12.85 15.48
C LYS A 116 -0.25 -11.64 16.10
N ALA A 117 -0.17 -10.46 15.48
CA ALA A 117 -0.77 -9.21 15.98
C ALA A 117 -0.41 -8.89 17.45
N MET A 118 0.83 -9.18 17.84
CA MET A 118 1.38 -8.86 19.15
C MET A 118 2.90 -8.70 19.04
N ASP A 119 3.50 -7.99 20.00
CA ASP A 119 4.94 -7.89 20.12
C ASP A 119 5.52 -9.25 20.58
N GLY A 120 6.47 -9.76 19.83
CA GLY A 120 7.22 -10.98 20.12
C GLY A 120 8.71 -10.72 20.28
N LYS A 121 9.45 -11.79 20.57
CA LYS A 121 10.91 -11.78 20.44
C LYS A 121 11.26 -11.97 18.97
N CYS A 122 12.26 -11.25 18.46
CA CYS A 122 12.78 -11.46 17.11
C CYS A 122 13.22 -12.91 16.89
N GLN A 123 12.65 -13.57 15.87
CA GLN A 123 12.96 -14.95 15.47
C GLN A 123 13.39 -15.07 14.01
N TYR A 124 13.96 -14.01 13.42
CA TYR A 124 14.47 -14.06 12.05
C TYR A 124 15.46 -15.22 11.89
N ASP A 125 15.29 -16.02 10.84
CA ASP A 125 16.19 -17.12 10.49
C ASP A 125 16.63 -16.99 9.02
N VAL A 126 17.93 -16.82 8.80
CA VAL A 126 18.51 -16.72 7.44
C VAL A 126 18.13 -17.89 6.52
N LYS A 127 17.81 -19.07 7.06
CA LYS A 127 17.33 -20.23 6.28
C LYS A 127 15.95 -20.01 5.67
N ASN A 128 15.16 -19.12 6.25
CA ASN A 128 13.79 -18.79 5.85
C ASN A 128 13.68 -17.47 5.08
N ARG A 129 14.84 -16.83 4.78
CA ARG A 129 14.91 -15.58 4.04
C ARG A 129 14.21 -15.71 2.68
N ALA A 130 13.21 -14.87 2.48
CA ALA A 130 12.37 -14.83 1.29
C ALA A 130 12.71 -13.68 0.34
N ALA A 131 13.23 -12.57 0.88
CA ALA A 131 13.64 -11.40 0.12
C ALA A 131 14.78 -10.66 0.81
N THR A 132 15.44 -9.78 0.06
CA THR A 132 16.43 -8.80 0.53
C THR A 132 16.00 -7.41 0.08
N CYS A 133 16.54 -6.36 0.69
CA CYS A 133 16.38 -4.97 0.26
C CYS A 133 17.78 -4.38 0.09
N SER A 134 18.04 -3.70 -1.02
CA SER A 134 19.34 -3.07 -1.31
C SER A 134 19.36 -1.59 -0.92
N ARG A 135 18.24 -0.89 -1.12
CA ARG A 135 18.03 0.53 -0.76
C ARG A 135 16.54 0.84 -0.72
N TYR A 136 16.19 2.02 -0.22
CA TYR A 136 14.86 2.60 -0.41
C TYR A 136 14.96 4.04 -0.94
N ILE A 137 13.88 4.52 -1.53
CA ILE A 137 13.76 5.88 -2.06
C ILE A 137 12.57 6.55 -1.37
N GLU A 138 12.79 7.73 -0.83
CA GLU A 138 11.74 8.63 -0.36
C GLU A 138 11.39 9.64 -1.47
N LEU A 139 10.09 9.86 -1.69
CA LEU A 139 9.62 10.83 -2.67
C LEU A 139 9.49 12.23 -2.05
N PRO A 140 9.54 13.30 -2.88
CA PRO A 140 9.35 14.66 -2.38
C PRO A 140 8.02 14.83 -1.64
N PHE A 141 8.11 15.39 -0.43
CA PHE A 141 6.95 15.63 0.45
C PHE A 141 5.84 16.40 -0.28
N GLY A 142 4.62 15.87 -0.22
CA GLY A 142 3.41 16.47 -0.77
C GLY A 142 3.27 16.40 -2.29
N SER A 143 4.22 15.79 -3.00
CA SER A 143 4.20 15.73 -4.46
C SER A 143 3.38 14.53 -4.96
N GLU A 144 2.08 14.77 -5.22
CA GLU A 144 1.20 13.78 -5.86
C GLU A 144 1.70 13.39 -7.26
N GLU A 145 2.39 14.27 -7.97
CA GLU A 145 2.97 13.98 -9.28
C GLU A 145 4.17 13.03 -9.18
N ALA A 146 5.08 13.24 -8.23
CA ALA A 146 6.18 12.31 -8.00
C ALA A 146 5.68 10.94 -7.55
N LEU A 147 4.64 10.90 -6.70
CA LEU A 147 3.97 9.66 -6.32
C LEU A 147 3.37 8.95 -7.54
N LYS A 148 2.73 9.68 -8.45
CA LYS A 148 2.13 9.13 -9.67
C LYS A 148 3.19 8.50 -10.57
N GLU A 149 4.29 9.22 -10.78
CA GLU A 149 5.43 8.75 -11.57
C GLU A 149 6.05 7.48 -10.97
N ALA A 150 6.28 7.47 -9.65
CA ALA A 150 6.83 6.32 -8.96
C ALA A 150 5.89 5.10 -9.06
N VAL A 151 4.59 5.27 -8.82
CA VAL A 151 3.61 4.18 -8.94
C VAL A 151 3.59 3.60 -10.36
N ALA A 152 3.68 4.45 -11.39
CA ALA A 152 3.68 4.01 -12.79
C ALA A 152 4.96 3.28 -13.21
N ASN A 153 6.12 3.75 -12.76
CA ASN A 153 7.41 3.34 -13.28
C ASN A 153 8.19 2.39 -12.36
N LYS A 154 7.84 2.36 -11.07
CA LYS A 154 8.53 1.57 -10.03
C LYS A 154 7.61 0.55 -9.37
N GLY A 155 6.30 0.73 -9.47
CA GLY A 155 5.30 -0.15 -8.86
C GLY A 155 4.78 0.40 -7.52
N PRO A 156 4.12 -0.45 -6.71
CA PRO A 156 3.48 -0.04 -5.46
C PRO A 156 4.39 0.74 -4.49
N VAL A 157 3.83 1.79 -3.89
CA VAL A 157 4.56 2.74 -3.02
C VAL A 157 3.90 2.76 -1.64
N SER A 158 4.71 2.60 -0.59
CA SER A 158 4.28 2.76 0.80
C SER A 158 4.00 4.22 1.10
N VAL A 159 2.87 4.52 1.74
CA VAL A 159 2.48 5.89 2.12
C VAL A 159 1.86 5.93 3.50
N GLY A 160 1.91 7.09 4.15
CA GLY A 160 1.10 7.41 5.32
C GLY A 160 -0.15 8.19 4.92
N ILE A 161 -1.26 7.97 5.61
CA ILE A 161 -2.50 8.75 5.48
C ILE A 161 -3.06 9.11 6.86
N ASP A 162 -3.88 10.15 6.91
CA ASP A 162 -4.81 10.40 8.02
C ASP A 162 -6.04 9.49 7.87
N ALA A 163 -6.17 8.53 8.78
CA ALA A 163 -7.31 7.60 8.84
C ALA A 163 -8.19 7.83 10.08
N SER A 164 -8.16 9.03 10.69
CA SER A 164 -8.85 9.31 11.97
C SER A 164 -10.36 9.42 11.87
N HIS A 165 -10.92 9.52 10.66
CA HIS A 165 -12.31 9.89 10.46
C HIS A 165 -13.24 8.68 10.37
N SER A 166 -14.43 8.79 10.97
CA SER A 166 -15.50 7.76 10.90
C SER A 166 -15.87 7.39 9.46
N SER A 167 -15.85 8.35 8.55
CA SER A 167 -16.06 8.17 7.11
C SER A 167 -15.03 7.20 6.49
N PHE A 168 -13.78 7.22 6.94
CA PHE A 168 -12.74 6.28 6.52
C PHE A 168 -13.04 4.88 7.03
N PHE A 169 -13.28 4.73 8.35
CA PHE A 169 -13.58 3.43 8.97
C PHE A 169 -14.81 2.74 8.36
N LEU A 170 -15.80 3.52 7.93
CA LEU A 170 -17.05 3.04 7.35
C LEU A 170 -17.04 2.99 5.81
N TYR A 171 -15.92 3.33 5.16
CA TYR A 171 -15.82 3.31 3.70
C TYR A 171 -16.24 1.96 3.11
N LYS A 172 -16.97 2.02 1.98
CA LYS A 172 -17.42 0.84 1.23
C LYS A 172 -17.01 0.90 -0.24
N THR A 173 -17.37 1.95 -0.95
CA THR A 173 -17.14 2.05 -2.40
C THR A 173 -17.04 3.52 -2.85
N GLY A 174 -16.63 3.75 -4.10
CA GLY A 174 -16.52 5.10 -4.69
C GLY A 174 -15.21 5.79 -4.35
N VAL A 175 -15.06 7.05 -4.78
CA VAL A 175 -13.87 7.87 -4.43
C VAL A 175 -14.09 8.51 -3.07
N TYR A 176 -13.29 8.11 -2.09
CA TYR A 176 -13.26 8.65 -0.75
C TYR A 176 -12.68 10.07 -0.76
N TYR A 177 -13.45 10.99 -0.20
CA TYR A 177 -13.05 12.35 0.08
C TYR A 177 -13.76 12.80 1.37
N ASP A 178 -13.02 13.23 2.37
CA ASP A 178 -13.55 13.86 3.56
C ASP A 178 -12.91 15.24 3.76
N PRO A 179 -13.65 16.36 3.69
CA PRO A 179 -13.08 17.70 3.86
C PRO A 179 -12.42 17.91 5.24
N SER A 180 -12.69 17.03 6.21
CA SER A 180 -12.10 17.04 7.54
C SER A 180 -10.73 16.38 7.60
N CYS A 181 -10.34 15.61 6.57
CA CYS A 181 -9.02 14.96 6.51
C CYS A 181 -7.91 15.99 6.68
N THR A 182 -6.98 15.69 7.58
CA THR A 182 -5.78 16.50 7.77
C THR A 182 -4.61 15.89 7.03
N GLN A 183 -3.45 16.54 7.07
CA GLN A 183 -2.20 15.99 6.58
C GLN A 183 -1.36 15.34 7.70
N ASN A 184 -1.92 15.20 8.91
CA ASN A 184 -1.30 14.52 10.05
C ASN A 184 -1.54 13.02 9.93
N VAL A 185 -0.62 12.34 9.22
CA VAL A 185 -0.76 10.90 8.95
C VAL A 185 -0.62 10.06 10.23
N ASN A 186 -1.38 8.97 10.29
CA ASN A 186 -1.38 8.04 11.43
C ASN A 186 -1.51 6.56 11.01
N HIS A 187 -1.70 6.29 9.72
CA HIS A 187 -1.94 4.95 9.20
C HIS A 187 -1.10 4.67 7.95
N GLY A 188 -0.29 3.62 7.99
CA GLY A 188 0.52 3.16 6.87
C GLY A 188 -0.30 2.29 5.92
N VAL A 189 -0.31 2.64 4.63
CA VAL A 189 -1.03 1.92 3.57
C VAL A 189 -0.16 1.82 2.32
N LEU A 190 -0.65 1.14 1.28
CA LEU A 190 0.09 0.92 0.04
C LEU A 190 -0.70 1.48 -1.15
N VAL A 191 -0.14 2.43 -1.87
CA VAL A 191 -0.68 2.86 -3.17
C VAL A 191 -0.25 1.86 -4.23
N VAL A 192 -1.21 1.18 -4.85
CA VAL A 192 -0.96 0.14 -5.87
C VAL A 192 -1.32 0.58 -7.28
N GLY A 193 -1.86 1.78 -7.43
CA GLY A 193 -2.29 2.32 -8.71
C GLY A 193 -3.03 3.64 -8.55
N TYR A 194 -3.51 4.17 -9.67
CA TYR A 194 -4.31 5.38 -9.71
C TYR A 194 -5.26 5.35 -10.91
N GLY A 195 -6.24 6.24 -10.93
CA GLY A 195 -7.24 6.27 -11.98
C GLY A 195 -8.17 7.46 -11.91
N ASN A 196 -9.26 7.37 -12.68
CA ASN A 196 -10.38 8.31 -12.66
C ASN A 196 -11.69 7.52 -12.63
N LEU A 197 -12.65 7.97 -11.84
CA LEU A 197 -14.00 7.43 -11.79
C LEU A 197 -14.99 8.59 -11.89
N ASP A 198 -15.78 8.63 -12.96
CA ASP A 198 -16.82 9.65 -13.18
C ASP A 198 -16.30 11.09 -13.01
N GLY A 199 -15.11 11.36 -13.55
CA GLY A 199 -14.45 12.67 -13.47
C GLY A 199 -13.66 12.91 -12.18
N LYS A 200 -13.67 11.96 -11.22
CA LYS A 200 -12.92 12.07 -9.96
C LYS A 200 -11.64 11.25 -10.01
N ASP A 201 -10.51 11.95 -9.96
CA ASP A 201 -9.18 11.34 -9.86
C ASP A 201 -9.01 10.63 -8.51
N TYR A 202 -8.41 9.44 -8.54
CA TYR A 202 -8.15 8.65 -7.33
C TYR A 202 -6.79 7.95 -7.32
N TRP A 203 -6.33 7.66 -6.10
CA TRP A 203 -5.32 6.66 -5.75
C TRP A 203 -6.02 5.35 -5.40
N LEU A 204 -5.56 4.22 -5.94
CA LEU A 204 -5.99 2.90 -5.51
C LEU A 204 -5.10 2.44 -4.36
N VAL A 205 -5.69 2.36 -3.16
CA VAL A 205 -4.96 2.13 -1.92
C VAL A 205 -5.37 0.80 -1.32
N LYS A 206 -4.38 -0.05 -1.03
CA LYS A 206 -4.54 -1.31 -0.30
C LYS A 206 -4.45 -1.04 1.20
N ASN A 207 -5.47 -1.47 1.95
CA ASN A 207 -5.50 -1.38 3.41
C ASN A 207 -5.12 -2.73 4.07
N SER A 208 -4.79 -2.69 5.35
CA SER A 208 -4.41 -3.86 6.16
C SER A 208 -5.50 -4.32 7.15
N TRP A 209 -6.75 -3.89 6.95
CA TRP A 209 -7.90 -4.24 7.81
C TRP A 209 -8.75 -5.40 7.28
N GLY A 210 -8.23 -6.15 6.32
CA GLY A 210 -8.88 -7.33 5.76
C GLY A 210 -9.97 -7.03 4.73
N LEU A 211 -10.60 -8.09 4.24
CA LEU A 211 -11.47 -8.07 3.05
C LEU A 211 -12.82 -7.37 3.24
N HIS A 212 -13.28 -7.24 4.47
CA HIS A 212 -14.59 -6.66 4.79
C HIS A 212 -14.56 -5.13 4.85
N PHE A 213 -13.37 -4.54 4.85
CA PHE A 213 -13.16 -3.11 4.71
C PHE A 213 -13.31 -2.70 3.24
N GLY A 214 -14.02 -1.60 2.97
CA GLY A 214 -14.04 -0.99 1.64
C GLY A 214 -14.44 -1.94 0.51
N ASP A 215 -13.76 -1.74 -0.61
CA ASP A 215 -13.95 -2.48 -1.85
C ASP A 215 -12.96 -3.66 -1.84
N GLN A 216 -13.35 -4.73 -1.14
CA GLN A 216 -12.52 -5.92 -0.95
C GLN A 216 -11.15 -5.63 -0.32
N GLY A 217 -11.09 -4.79 0.73
CA GLY A 217 -9.86 -4.40 1.41
C GLY A 217 -9.15 -3.20 0.78
N TYR A 218 -9.68 -2.63 -0.30
CA TYR A 218 -9.16 -1.43 -0.95
C TYR A 218 -10.03 -0.21 -0.70
N ILE A 219 -9.42 0.95 -0.89
CA ILE A 219 -10.08 2.25 -0.92
C ILE A 219 -9.55 3.06 -2.10
N ARG A 220 -10.45 3.75 -2.79
CA ARG A 220 -10.09 4.76 -3.80
C ARG A 220 -10.05 6.11 -3.11
N MET A 221 -8.86 6.63 -2.79
CA MET A 221 -8.72 7.94 -2.13
C MET A 221 -8.60 9.05 -3.16
N ALA A 222 -9.19 10.22 -2.91
CA ALA A 222 -9.10 11.36 -3.81
C ALA A 222 -7.64 11.71 -4.15
N ARG A 223 -7.35 11.89 -5.45
CA ARG A 223 -6.07 12.32 -5.99
C ARG A 223 -6.22 13.70 -6.63
N ASN A 224 -5.12 14.45 -6.72
CA ASN A 224 -5.09 15.82 -7.25
C ASN A 224 -6.07 16.74 -6.51
N SER A 225 -6.21 16.51 -5.21
CA SER A 225 -7.22 17.13 -4.35
C SER A 225 -6.57 17.75 -3.12
N GLY A 226 -5.44 18.44 -3.35
CA GLY A 226 -4.68 19.11 -2.30
C GLY A 226 -3.95 18.15 -1.36
N ASN A 227 -3.38 17.05 -1.90
CA ASN A 227 -2.71 16.02 -1.12
C ASN A 227 -3.61 15.48 0.00
N HIS A 228 -4.77 14.96 -0.43
CA HIS A 228 -5.85 14.56 0.45
C HIS A 228 -5.39 13.53 1.49
N CYS A 229 -5.75 13.76 2.76
CA CYS A 229 -5.33 12.97 3.93
C CYS A 229 -3.79 12.81 4.06
N GLY A 230 -2.99 13.69 3.43
CA GLY A 230 -1.52 13.63 3.47
C GLY A 230 -0.89 12.47 2.70
N ILE A 231 -1.61 11.84 1.76
CA ILE A 231 -1.18 10.62 1.07
C ILE A 231 0.20 10.71 0.38
N ALA A 232 0.61 11.90 -0.04
CA ALA A 232 1.89 12.17 -0.67
C ALA A 232 2.95 12.77 0.29
N ASN A 233 2.70 12.85 1.60
CA ASN A 233 3.65 13.42 2.57
C ASN A 233 4.87 12.54 2.81
N TYR A 234 4.65 11.23 2.93
CA TYR A 234 5.73 10.28 3.24
C TYR A 234 5.74 9.06 2.32
N PRO A 235 5.85 9.24 0.98
CA PRO A 235 5.89 8.10 0.09
C PRO A 235 7.29 7.52 0.02
N SER A 236 7.39 6.20 0.09
CA SER A 236 8.65 5.49 -0.10
C SER A 236 8.46 4.14 -0.75
N TYR A 237 9.46 3.69 -1.48
CA TYR A 237 9.50 2.33 -2.03
C TYR A 237 10.90 1.73 -1.87
N PRO A 238 11.00 0.42 -1.58
CA PRO A 238 12.27 -0.28 -1.54
C PRO A 238 12.72 -0.66 -2.96
N GLU A 239 13.97 -1.06 -3.09
CA GLU A 239 14.50 -1.79 -4.24
C GLU A 239 15.29 -3.00 -3.75
N ILE A 240 15.31 -4.05 -4.56
CA ILE A 240 15.99 -5.33 -4.26
C ILE A 240 17.20 -5.56 -5.15
#